data_AF-A0A328LFA2-F1
#
_entry.id   AF-A0A328LFA2-F1
#
_cell.length_a   1.000
_cell.length_b   1.000
_cell.length_c   1.000
_cell.angle_alpha   90.00
_cell.angle_beta   90.00
_cell.angle_gamma   90.00
#
_symmetry.space_group_name_H-M   'P 1'
#
loop_
_entity.id
_entity.type
_entity.pdbx_description
1 polymer ?
#
loop_
_entity_poly.entity_id
_entity_poly.type
_entity_poly.pdbx_seq_one_letter_code
_entity_poly.pdbx_strand_id
1 'polypeptide(L)' 'MVAFLRIVGQLGAKAASWAWANKGRVLGWIRDGMAIEWIINKINDMVS' A
#
# COMPACT_ATOMS: atom_id res chain seq x y z
N MET A 1 9.33 -6.24 4.56
CA MET A 1 9.47 -6.21 3.09
C MET A 1 8.41 -7.06 2.37
N VAL A 2 8.22 -8.33 2.76
CA VAL A 2 7.23 -9.24 2.13
C VAL A 2 5.80 -8.66 2.11
N ALA A 3 5.32 -8.12 3.22
CA ALA A 3 3.98 -7.52 3.30
C ALA A 3 3.80 -6.33 2.33
N PHE A 4 4.83 -5.50 2.16
CA PHE A 4 4.79 -4.37 1.22
C PHE A 4 4.66 -4.86 -0.22
N LEU A 5 5.45 -5.86 -0.62
CA LEU A 5 5.36 -6.44 -1.96
C LEU A 5 4.02 -7.13 -2.20
N ARG A 6 3.43 -7.76 -1.18
CA ARG A 6 2.08 -8.34 -1.26
C ARG A 6 1.02 -7.28 -1.52
N ILE A 7 1.08 -6.14 -0.81
CA ILE A 7 0.19 -5.00 -1.05
C ILE A 7 0.35 -4.50 -2.49
N VAL A 8 1.58 -4.22 -2.92
CA VAL A 8 1.86 -3.71 -4.27
C VAL A 8 1.37 -4.66 -5.36
N GLY A 9 1.52 -5.98 -5.17
CA GLY A 9 1.04 -6.99 -6.13
C GLY A 9 -0.48 -7.09 -6.25
N GLN A 10 -1.23 -6.52 -5.31
CA GLN A 10 -2.70 -6.45 -5.34
C GLN A 10 -3.24 -5.11 -5.85
N LEU A 11 -2.35 -4.14 -6.13
CA LEU A 11 -2.71 -2.81 -6.61
C LEU A 11 -2.64 -2.73 -8.14
N GLY A 12 -3.46 -1.85 -8.73
CA GLY A 12 -3.31 -1.43 -10.13
C GLY A 12 -2.08 -0.55 -10.34
N ALA A 13 -1.64 -0.38 -11.58
CA ALA A 13 -0.37 0.29 -11.92
C ALA A 13 -0.19 1.69 -11.28
N LYS A 14 -1.25 2.52 -11.29
CA LYS A 14 -1.22 3.87 -10.69
C LYS A 14 -1.03 3.81 -9.17
N ALA A 15 -1.80 2.96 -8.50
CA ALA A 15 -1.74 2.77 -7.05
C ALA A 15 -0.42 2.11 -6.60
N ALA A 16 0.09 1.15 -7.36
CA ALA A 16 1.40 0.55 -7.14
C ALA A 16 2.53 1.58 -7.25
N SER A 17 2.50 2.44 -8.28
CA SER A 17 3.45 3.55 -8.44
C SER A 17 3.41 4.50 -7.23
N TRP A 18 2.21 4.88 -6.78
CA TRP A 18 2.03 5.69 -5.58
C TRP A 18 2.60 5.02 -4.33
N ALA A 19 2.35 3.71 -4.15
CA ALA A 19 2.84 2.95 -3.00
C ALA A 19 4.37 2.87 -2.96
N TRP A 20 5.03 2.74 -4.13
CA TRP A 20 6.49 2.83 -4.24
C TRP A 20 7.03 4.22 -3.91
N ALA A 21 6.40 5.28 -4.43
CA ALA A 21 6.78 6.66 -4.13
C ALA A 21 6.59 7.02 -2.65
N ASN A 22 5.60 6.42 -1.98
CA ASN A 22 5.27 6.67 -0.57
C ASN A 22 5.61 5.48 0.34
N LYS A 23 6.65 4.71 0.00
CA LYS A 23 7.01 3.45 0.68
C LYS A 23 7.10 3.58 2.20
N GLY A 24 7.68 4.67 2.71
CA GLY A 24 7.80 4.90 4.15
C GLY A 24 6.45 4.95 4.87
N ARG A 25 5.44 5.56 4.25
CA ARG A 25 4.07 5.64 4.79
C ARG A 25 3.41 4.27 4.81
N VAL A 26 3.51 3.51 3.71
CA VAL A 26 2.95 2.15 3.62
C VAL A 26 3.60 1.22 4.64
N LEU A 27 4.92 1.29 4.79
CA LEU A 27 5.65 0.55 5.82
C LEU A 27 5.24 0.98 7.24
N GLY A 28 4.94 2.25 7.45
CA GLY A 28 4.36 2.76 8.71
C GLY A 28 3.05 2.04 9.04
N TRP A 29 2.07 2.03 8.12
CA TRP A 29 0.81 1.32 8.34
C TRP A 29 0.98 -0.18 8.61
N ILE A 30 1.92 -0.83 7.92
CA ILE A 30 2.25 -2.24 8.17
C ILE A 30 2.81 -2.42 9.58
N ARG A 31 3.75 -1.57 9.99
CA ARG A 31 4.36 -1.60 11.33
C ARG A 31 3.33 -1.35 12.42
N ASP A 32 2.38 -0.46 12.16
CA ASP A 32 1.31 -0.09 13.09
C ASP A 32 0.18 -1.16 13.13
N GLY A 33 0.31 -2.26 12.38
CA GLY A 33 -0.60 -3.41 12.44
C GLY A 33 -1.89 -3.27 11.63
N MET A 34 -1.94 -2.31 10.70
CA MET A 34 -3.13 -2.10 9.87
C MET A 34 -3.37 -3.31 8.94
N ALA A 35 -4.65 -3.64 8.73
CA ALA A 35 -5.04 -4.71 7.83
C ALA A 35 -4.60 -4.42 6.37
N ILE A 36 -4.11 -5.44 5.67
CA ILE A 36 -3.66 -5.33 4.28
C ILE A 36 -4.78 -4.79 3.37
N GLU A 37 -6.01 -5.29 3.53
CA GLU A 37 -7.17 -4.81 2.76
C GLU A 37 -7.46 -3.34 3.02
N TRP A 38 -7.35 -2.89 4.28
CA TRP A 38 -7.51 -1.48 4.61
C TRP A 38 -6.46 -0.62 3.92
N ILE A 39 -5.21 -1.07 3.90
CA ILE A 39 -4.11 -0.34 3.22
C ILE A 39 -4.39 -0.25 1.71
N ILE A 40 -4.82 -1.35 1.09
CA ILE A 40 -5.13 -1.40 -0.34
C ILE A 40 -6.27 -0.45 -0.69
N ASN A 41 -7.38 -0.53 0.05
CA ASN A 41 -8.53 0.35 -0.15
C ASN A 41 -8.13 1.82 0.05
N LYS A 42 -7.34 2.11 1.09
CA LYS A 42 -6.86 3.47 1.36
C LYS A 42 -6.02 4.03 0.21
N ILE A 43 -5.14 3.22 -0.37
CA ILE A 43 -4.33 3.66 -1.52
C ILE A 43 -5.21 3.89 -2.75
N ASN A 44 -6.15 2.97 -3.03
CA ASN A 44 -7.07 3.11 -4.15
C ASN A 44 -7.96 4.34 -4.00
N ASP A 45 -8.44 4.68 -2.81
CA ASP A 45 -9.24 5.89 -2.55
C ASP A 45 -8.44 7.19 -2.74
N MET A 46 -7.15 7.17 -2.41
CA MET A 46 -6.28 8.34 -2.56
C MET A 46 -5.86 8.59 -4.01
N VAL A 47 -5.87 7.53 -4.83
CA VAL A 47 -5.30 7.53 -6.18
C VAL A 47 -6.39 7.43 -7.26
N SER A 48 -7.63 7.05 -6.91
CA SER A 48 -8.80 7.10 -7.81
C SER A 48 -9.06 8.50 -8.33
#